data_AF-A0A945L8D5-F1
#
_entry.id   AF-A0A945L8D5-F1
#
_cell.length_a   1.000
_cell.length_b   1.000
_cell.length_c   1.000
_cell.angle_alpha   90.00
_cell.angle_beta   90.00
_cell.angle_gamma   90.00
#
_symmetry.space_group_name_H-M   'P 1'
#
loop_
_entity.id
_entity.type
_entity.pdbx_description
1 polymer ?
#
loop_
_entity_poly.entity_id
_entity_poly.type
_entity_poly.pdbx_seq_one_letter_code
_entity_poly.pdbx_strand_id
1 'polypeptide(L)'
;GFDYDQGWEGRGQFWAYIGGPVASNDFEPDNGGEHDGETSSNPGRNIGGGKVYNATYVGNGEKGFALRIRDNAYAVYKNSIFTGWPNGIRIEADSGIRIPSNGQSESLIDITNNIWDFAGGDLFHGDEDDTLGAGSTNLDDDESFLADVAYKNTVENAMLGGISRMADGGFDPRPQSGSPALSNELADLPEGDDFFDDVSYQGAFSKDTNWMQGWTYLSEAGYLAPAQASSSEIVNVSARANLDAGESLIPGFTVIGAKTVLIRAVGAKLADLGVSNPMEDPTMTLFQMNFDGSPPTEIATVDDWIEGNVAAISAAAQHSGLFPFTPVEDFQGSVLPTDDVKSAAALVTLGTGVYTVVVGSADGGSGDVLVDVTEVE
;
A
#
# COMPACT_ATOMS: atom_id res chain seq x y z
N GLY A 1 20.38 13.73 6.32
CA GLY A 1 19.34 12.69 6.30
C GLY A 1 18.33 13.01 7.38
N PHE A 2 17.77 12.00 8.02
CA PHE A 2 17.13 12.20 9.32
C PHE A 2 18.21 12.43 10.37
N ASP A 3 17.94 13.34 11.30
CA ASP A 3 18.87 13.75 12.33
C ASP A 3 18.15 13.86 13.67
N TYR A 4 18.78 13.36 14.72
CA TYR A 4 18.41 13.72 16.08
C TYR A 4 19.65 14.08 16.88
N ASP A 5 19.51 15.17 17.64
CA ASP A 5 20.52 15.72 18.54
C ASP A 5 19.99 15.73 19.99
N GLN A 6 20.91 15.79 20.96
CA GLN A 6 20.64 16.23 22.33
C GLN A 6 19.58 15.42 23.11
N GLY A 7 19.49 14.11 22.86
CA GLY A 7 18.74 13.19 23.71
C GLY A 7 17.29 12.95 23.31
N TRP A 8 16.94 13.09 22.03
CA TRP A 8 15.65 12.60 21.54
C TRP A 8 15.53 11.10 21.74
N GLU A 9 14.42 10.64 22.30
CA GLU A 9 14.04 9.23 22.35
C GLU A 9 12.69 9.03 21.67
N GLY A 10 12.62 8.15 20.67
CA GLY A 10 11.37 7.95 19.95
C GLY A 10 11.30 6.73 19.05
N ARG A 11 10.16 6.63 18.36
CA ARG A 11 9.79 5.53 17.47
C ARG A 11 9.46 6.09 16.09
N GLY A 12 9.77 5.34 15.05
CA GLY A 12 9.48 5.70 13.66
C GLY A 12 9.23 4.46 12.81
N GLN A 13 8.28 4.55 11.88
CA GLN A 13 8.07 3.53 10.86
C GLN A 13 7.90 4.18 9.49
N PHE A 14 8.28 3.47 8.42
CA PHE A 14 8.16 3.93 7.03
C PHE A 14 8.94 5.21 6.72
N TRP A 15 10.10 5.39 7.36
CA TRP A 15 10.96 6.53 7.07
C TRP A 15 11.54 6.44 5.66
N ALA A 16 11.35 7.47 4.85
CA ALA A 16 11.89 7.51 3.49
C ALA A 16 12.84 8.70 3.30
N TYR A 17 13.98 8.43 2.70
CA TYR A 17 14.98 9.44 2.35
C TYR A 17 15.49 9.19 0.93
N ILE A 18 15.65 10.28 0.17
CA ILE A 18 16.37 10.29 -1.10
C ILE A 18 17.41 11.42 -1.11
N GLY A 19 18.65 11.07 -1.44
CA GLY A 19 19.73 12.02 -1.65
C GLY A 19 19.49 12.83 -2.91
N GLY A 20 19.58 14.15 -2.78
CA GLY A 20 19.51 15.07 -3.90
C GLY A 20 20.65 14.87 -4.90
N PRO A 21 20.54 15.46 -6.11
CA PRO A 21 21.63 15.47 -7.08
C PRO A 21 22.85 16.20 -6.50
N VAL A 22 24.04 15.80 -6.93
CA VAL A 22 25.27 16.44 -6.44
C VAL A 22 25.42 17.82 -7.08
N ALA A 23 25.27 18.86 -6.28
CA ALA A 23 25.61 20.22 -6.67
C ALA A 23 27.10 20.45 -6.43
N SER A 24 27.79 21.11 -7.36
CA SER A 24 29.24 21.35 -7.31
C SER A 24 29.69 22.34 -6.23
N ASN A 25 28.77 22.86 -5.42
CA ASN A 25 29.04 23.81 -4.35
C ASN A 25 27.94 23.83 -3.27
N ASP A 26 28.34 23.45 -2.05
CA ASP A 26 27.82 23.94 -0.76
C ASP A 26 26.58 23.32 -0.08
N PHE A 27 26.03 22.20 -0.55
CA PHE A 27 25.15 21.40 0.32
C PHE A 27 25.09 19.95 -0.16
N GLU A 28 26.15 19.19 0.10
CA GLU A 28 26.10 17.74 -0.10
C GLU A 28 25.42 17.11 1.12
N PRO A 29 24.31 16.36 0.95
CA PRO A 29 23.76 15.62 2.05
C PRO A 29 24.72 14.47 2.40
N ASP A 30 25.41 14.62 3.52
CA ASP A 30 26.51 13.73 3.88
C ASP A 30 26.06 12.41 4.49
N ASN A 31 24.85 12.27 5.05
CA ASN A 31 24.41 11.01 5.68
C ASN A 31 22.89 10.76 5.54
N GLY A 32 22.49 9.50 5.47
CA GLY A 32 21.07 9.08 5.41
C GLY A 32 20.37 9.18 6.77
N GLY A 33 21.04 8.74 7.82
CA GLY A 33 20.76 9.08 9.21
C GLY A 33 22.04 9.56 9.88
N GLU A 34 22.00 10.69 10.58
CA GLU A 34 23.09 11.17 11.43
C GLU A 34 22.54 11.38 12.83
N HIS A 35 23.09 10.71 13.82
CA HIS A 35 22.45 10.57 15.12
C HIS A 35 23.44 10.97 16.21
N ASP A 36 23.14 12.01 16.97
CA ASP A 36 24.02 12.57 18.00
C ASP A 36 23.28 12.73 19.34
N GLY A 37 24.01 12.52 20.43
CA GLY A 37 23.54 12.72 21.79
C GLY A 37 23.97 14.07 22.34
N GLU A 38 24.14 14.14 23.67
CA GLU A 38 24.74 15.32 24.31
C GLU A 38 26.26 15.34 24.09
N THR A 39 26.77 16.38 23.42
CA THR A 39 28.21 16.55 23.11
C THR A 39 28.96 17.44 24.12
N SER A 40 28.24 18.19 24.97
CA SER A 40 28.87 18.98 26.03
C SER A 40 29.21 18.09 27.24
N SER A 41 30.30 18.41 27.94
CA SER A 41 30.80 17.70 29.13
C SER A 41 29.90 17.89 30.36
N ASN A 42 28.60 17.72 30.19
CA ASN A 42 27.58 17.83 31.21
C ASN A 42 27.38 16.46 31.89
N PRO A 43 27.51 16.37 33.24
CA PRO A 43 27.40 15.11 33.97
C PRO A 43 26.00 14.45 33.94
N GLY A 44 25.02 15.04 33.25
CA GLY A 44 23.72 14.44 32.96
C GLY A 44 23.56 14.00 31.51
N ARG A 45 24.54 13.27 30.94
CA ARG A 45 24.56 12.73 29.55
C ARG A 45 23.16 12.25 29.13
N ASN A 46 22.47 13.05 28.31
CA ASN A 46 21.24 12.59 27.68
C ASN A 46 21.65 11.76 26.46
N ILE A 47 21.28 10.49 26.48
CA ILE A 47 21.53 9.58 25.36
C ILE A 47 20.44 9.83 24.31
N GLY A 48 20.83 10.04 23.05
CA GLY A 48 19.89 10.09 21.92
C GLY A 48 19.58 8.69 21.41
N GLY A 49 18.32 8.38 21.12
CA GLY A 49 17.86 7.01 20.91
C GLY A 49 16.64 6.84 20.00
N GLY A 50 16.85 6.37 18.77
CA GLY A 50 15.76 6.09 17.83
C GLY A 50 15.46 4.61 17.63
N LYS A 51 14.18 4.23 17.65
CA LYS A 51 13.70 2.93 17.17
C LYS A 51 12.95 3.06 15.86
N VAL A 52 13.62 2.73 14.77
CA VAL A 52 13.10 2.86 13.41
C VAL A 52 12.90 1.49 12.78
N TYR A 53 11.69 1.24 12.29
CA TYR A 53 11.35 0.04 11.54
C TYR A 53 10.99 0.45 10.11
N ASN A 54 11.27 -0.41 9.13
CA ASN A 54 10.81 -0.21 7.75
C ASN A 54 11.29 1.12 7.14
N ALA A 55 12.56 1.48 7.25
CA ALA A 55 13.11 2.64 6.55
C ALA A 55 13.54 2.29 5.11
N THR A 56 13.43 3.23 4.17
CA THR A 56 14.06 3.14 2.83
C THR A 56 14.88 4.39 2.58
N TYR A 57 16.20 4.26 2.64
CA TYR A 57 17.14 5.35 2.44
C TYR A 57 17.95 5.15 1.16
N VAL A 58 17.80 6.09 0.23
CA VAL A 58 18.47 6.10 -1.06
C VAL A 58 19.51 7.20 -1.07
N GLY A 59 20.81 6.87 -1.01
CA GLY A 59 21.90 7.84 -1.05
C GLY A 59 22.06 8.50 -2.42
N ASN A 60 23.03 9.41 -2.58
CA ASN A 60 23.34 10.04 -3.87
C ASN A 60 24.48 9.35 -4.65
N GLY A 61 25.15 8.37 -4.04
CA GLY A 61 26.22 7.57 -4.62
C GLY A 61 27.61 8.22 -4.61
N GLU A 62 27.77 9.43 -4.04
CA GLU A 62 29.04 10.16 -4.13
C GLU A 62 29.79 10.29 -2.80
N LYS A 63 29.10 10.65 -1.73
CA LYS A 63 29.69 10.79 -0.39
C LYS A 63 28.75 10.26 0.67
N GLY A 64 29.31 10.03 1.86
CA GLY A 64 28.52 9.82 3.05
C GLY A 64 28.25 8.39 3.45
N PHE A 65 27.54 8.25 4.58
CA PHE A 65 27.12 6.97 5.14
C PHE A 65 25.60 6.83 5.10
N ALA A 66 25.10 5.62 4.91
CA ALA A 66 23.68 5.35 5.09
C ALA A 66 23.24 5.67 6.53
N LEU A 67 24.10 5.35 7.52
CA LEU A 67 23.93 5.69 8.92
C LEU A 67 25.24 6.16 9.54
N ARG A 68 25.19 7.24 10.33
CA ARG A 68 26.28 7.72 11.17
C ARG A 68 25.77 7.89 12.59
N ILE A 69 26.30 7.10 13.52
CA ILE A 69 25.96 7.13 14.95
C ILE A 69 27.12 7.77 15.69
N ARG A 70 26.86 8.90 16.32
CA ARG A 70 27.85 9.80 16.90
C ARG A 70 27.80 9.78 18.42
N ASP A 71 28.57 10.65 19.06
CA ASP A 71 28.74 10.72 20.50
C ASP A 71 27.41 10.59 21.27
N ASN A 72 27.36 9.72 22.27
CA ASN A 72 26.17 9.56 23.14
C ASN A 72 24.85 9.22 22.44
N ALA A 73 24.88 8.60 21.27
CA ALA A 73 23.69 8.11 20.56
C ALA A 73 23.61 6.57 20.52
N TYR A 74 22.41 6.04 20.28
CA TYR A 74 22.20 4.68 19.80
C TYR A 74 21.10 4.66 18.75
N ALA A 75 21.19 3.70 17.82
CA ALA A 75 20.17 3.53 16.80
C ALA A 75 19.70 2.08 16.73
N VAL A 76 18.38 1.92 16.65
CA VAL A 76 17.72 0.67 16.30
C VAL A 76 17.11 0.85 14.92
N TYR A 77 17.59 0.07 13.94
CA TYR A 77 17.05 0.01 12.58
C TYR A 77 16.73 -1.43 12.23
N LYS A 78 15.45 -1.71 11.99
CA LYS A 78 15.00 -3.05 11.62
C LYS A 78 14.16 -3.05 10.35
N ASN A 79 14.17 -4.17 9.63
CA ASN A 79 13.34 -4.37 8.44
C ASN A 79 13.52 -3.26 7.40
N SER A 80 14.71 -2.67 7.27
CA SER A 80 14.96 -1.47 6.46
C SER A 80 15.79 -1.77 5.21
N ILE A 81 15.79 -0.83 4.25
CA ILE A 81 16.55 -0.87 3.01
C ILE A 81 17.46 0.35 2.95
N PHE A 82 18.76 0.10 2.78
CA PHE A 82 19.77 1.11 2.52
C PHE A 82 20.41 0.84 1.16
N THR A 83 20.37 1.82 0.26
CA THR A 83 20.88 1.68 -1.12
C THR A 83 21.48 2.99 -1.60
N GLY A 84 22.35 2.93 -2.61
CA GLY A 84 22.86 4.12 -3.29
C GLY A 84 23.81 4.99 -2.45
N TRP A 85 24.47 4.43 -1.44
CA TRP A 85 25.52 5.09 -0.66
C TRP A 85 26.90 4.51 -1.01
N PRO A 86 27.96 5.32 -0.92
CA PRO A 86 29.32 4.80 -1.01
C PRO A 86 29.75 4.06 0.27
N ASN A 87 29.14 4.36 1.43
CA ASN A 87 29.45 3.72 2.71
C ASN A 87 28.18 3.29 3.46
N GLY A 88 28.27 2.20 4.23
CA GLY A 88 27.16 1.63 5.01
C GLY A 88 26.89 2.36 6.32
N ILE A 89 27.58 1.97 7.39
CA ILE A 89 27.45 2.57 8.72
C ILE A 89 28.79 3.12 9.21
N ARG A 90 28.74 4.15 10.06
CA ARG A 90 29.86 4.57 10.92
C ARG A 90 29.37 4.73 12.35
N ILE A 91 30.12 4.22 13.31
CA ILE A 91 29.82 4.34 14.75
C ILE A 91 31.03 4.97 15.45
N GLU A 92 30.84 6.08 16.16
CA GLU A 92 31.90 6.74 16.94
C GLU A 92 32.17 5.97 18.25
N ALA A 93 33.42 5.98 18.74
CA ALA A 93 33.94 5.04 19.75
C ALA A 93 33.17 5.04 21.09
N ASP A 94 32.65 6.19 21.53
CA ASP A 94 31.86 6.31 22.76
C ASP A 94 30.41 5.80 22.61
N SER A 95 29.98 5.57 21.37
CA SER A 95 28.75 4.87 20.97
C SER A 95 29.00 3.41 20.63
N GLY A 96 30.23 3.05 20.25
CA GLY A 96 30.70 1.67 20.08
C GLY A 96 30.58 0.81 21.35
N ILE A 97 30.55 1.44 22.53
CA ILE A 97 30.25 0.75 23.81
C ILE A 97 28.81 0.21 23.89
N ARG A 98 27.93 0.59 22.95
CA ARG A 98 26.52 0.18 22.94
C ARG A 98 26.25 -0.97 21.96
N ILE A 99 27.28 -1.49 21.32
CA ILE A 99 27.21 -2.64 20.42
C ILE A 99 27.07 -3.94 21.25
N PRO A 100 26.06 -4.80 20.99
CA PRO A 100 25.81 -5.97 21.82
C PRO A 100 26.96 -7.00 21.86
N SER A 101 27.76 -7.13 20.79
CA SER A 101 28.90 -8.05 20.70
C SER A 101 30.13 -7.60 21.52
N ASN A 102 30.18 -6.35 21.98
CA ASN A 102 31.35 -5.79 22.71
C ASN A 102 31.35 -6.09 24.22
N GLY A 103 30.46 -6.97 24.70
CA GLY A 103 30.43 -7.40 26.10
C GLY A 103 30.03 -6.32 27.11
N GLN A 104 29.27 -5.31 26.67
CA GLN A 104 28.94 -4.11 27.43
C GLN A 104 27.58 -4.19 28.13
N SER A 105 27.35 -3.33 29.12
CA SER A 105 26.10 -3.31 29.92
C SER A 105 24.91 -2.60 29.25
N GLU A 106 25.14 -1.89 28.13
CA GLU A 106 24.15 -1.05 27.43
C GLU A 106 24.05 -1.43 25.95
N SER A 107 23.69 -2.68 25.64
CA SER A 107 23.48 -3.17 24.27
C SER A 107 22.27 -2.52 23.59
N LEU A 108 22.44 -1.28 23.11
CA LEU A 108 21.35 -0.41 22.62
C LEU A 108 21.35 -0.23 21.09
N ILE A 109 22.46 -0.53 20.41
CA ILE A 109 22.51 -0.54 18.94
C ILE A 109 21.99 -1.88 18.43
N ASP A 110 20.96 -1.86 17.59
CA ASP A 110 20.33 -3.05 17.04
C ASP A 110 19.98 -2.83 15.57
N ILE A 111 20.78 -3.41 14.69
CA ILE A 111 20.69 -3.26 13.25
C ILE A 111 20.40 -4.65 12.68
N THR A 112 19.12 -5.00 12.62
CA THR A 112 18.67 -6.38 12.38
C THR A 112 17.70 -6.46 11.21
N ASN A 113 17.86 -7.50 10.38
CA ASN A 113 17.05 -7.77 9.20
C ASN A 113 16.94 -6.56 8.26
N ASN A 114 18.07 -5.96 7.88
CA ASN A 114 18.11 -4.89 6.88
C ASN A 114 18.75 -5.39 5.57
N ILE A 115 18.30 -4.83 4.44
CA ILE A 115 18.94 -5.00 3.14
C ILE A 115 19.94 -3.87 2.93
N TRP A 116 21.19 -4.24 2.66
CA TRP A 116 22.29 -3.37 2.27
C TRP A 116 22.59 -3.58 0.79
N ASP A 117 21.92 -2.79 -0.05
CA ASP A 117 22.07 -2.83 -1.50
C ASP A 117 23.25 -1.95 -1.93
N PHE A 118 24.45 -2.48 -1.69
CA PHE A 118 25.72 -1.89 -2.09
C PHE A 118 26.46 -2.82 -3.05
N ALA A 119 27.21 -2.25 -3.98
CA ALA A 119 28.16 -3.03 -4.78
C ALA A 119 29.23 -3.59 -3.82
N GLY A 120 29.33 -4.91 -3.70
CA GLY A 120 30.02 -5.62 -2.61
C GLY A 120 31.53 -5.39 -2.48
N GLY A 121 31.94 -4.18 -2.09
CA GLY A 121 33.35 -3.78 -1.97
C GLY A 121 33.72 -3.15 -0.64
N ASP A 122 32.84 -2.40 0.01
CA ASP A 122 33.12 -1.89 1.36
C ASP A 122 31.82 -1.54 2.09
N LEU A 123 31.40 -2.40 3.00
CA LEU A 123 30.24 -2.16 3.86
C LEU A 123 30.65 -1.38 5.12
N PHE A 124 31.94 -1.28 5.43
CA PHE A 124 32.44 -1.04 6.79
C PHE A 124 33.73 -0.20 6.77
N HIS A 125 33.60 1.10 7.05
CA HIS A 125 34.75 1.97 7.27
C HIS A 125 34.89 2.25 8.76
N GLY A 126 35.76 1.49 9.43
CA GLY A 126 36.39 1.92 10.68
C GLY A 126 37.27 3.16 10.44
N ASP A 127 37.38 4.05 11.41
CA ASP A 127 38.06 5.34 11.26
C ASP A 127 39.55 5.20 10.94
N GLU A 128 40.09 6.07 10.07
CA GLU A 128 41.52 6.11 9.73
C GLU A 128 42.37 6.83 10.79
N ASP A 129 41.74 7.57 11.72
CA ASP A 129 42.40 8.35 12.78
C ASP A 129 42.15 7.77 14.19
N ASP A 130 42.44 6.48 14.36
CA ASP A 130 42.67 5.87 15.68
C ASP A 130 43.92 6.47 16.34
N THR A 131 43.75 7.66 16.94
CA THR A 131 44.67 8.19 17.94
C THR A 131 44.08 7.99 19.33
N LEU A 132 44.00 6.72 19.75
CA LEU A 132 43.98 6.34 21.15
C LEU A 132 45.06 7.09 21.95
N GLY A 133 44.63 8.10 22.68
CA GLY A 133 45.33 8.63 23.84
C GLY A 133 45.45 7.55 24.90
N ALA A 134 46.53 6.78 24.84
CA ALA A 134 47.16 6.03 25.93
C ALA A 134 46.23 5.35 26.96
N GLY A 135 45.94 4.06 26.74
CA GLY A 135 45.92 3.10 27.85
C GLY A 135 44.58 2.48 28.25
N SER A 136 43.70 2.15 27.32
CA SER A 136 42.61 1.19 27.59
C SER A 136 42.47 0.22 26.43
N THR A 137 42.25 -1.05 26.76
CA THR A 137 42.24 -2.22 25.88
C THR A 137 41.26 -2.08 24.71
N ASN A 138 41.75 -2.32 23.49
CA ASN A 138 40.96 -2.55 22.27
C ASN A 138 39.58 -3.15 22.57
N LEU A 139 38.55 -2.36 22.37
CA LEU A 139 37.30 -2.88 21.84
C LEU A 139 37.45 -2.60 20.34
N ASP A 140 37.75 -3.63 19.57
CA ASP A 140 37.82 -3.51 18.12
C ASP A 140 36.45 -2.95 17.67
N ASP A 141 36.45 -1.82 16.97
CA ASP A 141 35.27 -1.21 16.32
C ASP A 141 34.81 -2.13 15.16
N ASP A 142 34.41 -3.34 15.50
CA ASP A 142 34.13 -4.40 14.54
C ASP A 142 32.66 -4.35 14.14
N GLU A 143 32.35 -3.61 13.07
CA GLU A 143 31.04 -3.68 12.44
C GLU A 143 30.71 -5.07 11.86
N SER A 144 31.55 -6.10 12.07
CA SER A 144 31.23 -7.50 11.77
C SER A 144 29.92 -7.99 12.40
N PHE A 145 29.43 -7.36 13.47
CA PHE A 145 28.11 -7.70 14.02
C PHE A 145 26.99 -7.53 12.97
N LEU A 146 27.15 -6.60 12.03
CA LEU A 146 26.22 -6.45 10.91
C LEU A 146 26.23 -7.65 9.97
N ALA A 147 27.39 -8.30 9.81
CA ALA A 147 27.58 -9.50 9.00
C ALA A 147 27.33 -10.80 9.80
N ASP A 148 27.12 -10.72 11.11
CA ASP A 148 26.78 -11.86 11.94
C ASP A 148 25.37 -12.36 11.56
N VAL A 149 25.28 -13.67 11.31
CA VAL A 149 24.06 -14.37 10.92
C VAL A 149 22.92 -14.20 11.93
N ALA A 150 23.22 -13.88 13.19
CA ALA A 150 22.23 -13.59 14.22
C ALA A 150 21.40 -12.32 13.92
N TYR A 151 21.99 -11.33 13.25
CA TYR A 151 21.34 -10.06 12.90
C TYR A 151 20.67 -10.11 11.52
N LYS A 152 20.88 -11.18 10.75
CA LYS A 152 20.19 -11.48 9.48
C LYS A 152 20.13 -10.31 8.48
N ASN A 153 21.11 -9.41 8.50
CA ASN A 153 21.25 -8.42 7.44
C ASN A 153 21.69 -9.12 6.15
N THR A 154 21.28 -8.59 5.01
CA THR A 154 21.68 -9.12 3.69
C THR A 154 22.38 -8.05 2.87
N VAL A 155 23.31 -8.50 2.03
CA VAL A 155 24.04 -7.64 1.09
C VAL A 155 23.65 -8.07 -0.31
N GLU A 156 22.60 -7.46 -0.84
CA GLU A 156 21.96 -7.89 -2.07
C GLU A 156 21.16 -6.75 -2.69
N ASN A 157 20.83 -6.90 -3.98
CA ASN A 157 20.04 -5.91 -4.70
C ASN A 157 18.61 -5.85 -4.14
N ALA A 158 18.19 -4.70 -3.65
CA ALA A 158 16.85 -4.51 -3.09
C ALA A 158 15.75 -4.56 -4.17
N MET A 159 16.11 -4.50 -5.45
CA MET A 159 15.22 -4.55 -6.61
C MET A 159 14.10 -3.51 -6.51
N LEU A 160 14.45 -2.25 -6.23
CA LEU A 160 13.50 -1.14 -6.24
C LEU A 160 13.12 -0.76 -7.68
N GLY A 161 11.94 -0.14 -7.86
CA GLY A 161 11.40 0.22 -9.18
C GLY A 161 12.20 1.29 -9.93
N GLY A 162 12.90 2.15 -9.19
CA GLY A 162 13.79 3.16 -9.76
C GLY A 162 14.31 4.13 -8.71
N ILE A 163 15.54 4.60 -8.88
CA ILE A 163 16.21 5.55 -7.97
C ILE A 163 16.57 6.86 -8.67
N SER A 164 15.78 7.27 -9.67
CA SER A 164 16.04 8.52 -10.39
C SER A 164 16.03 9.72 -9.43
N ARG A 165 16.92 10.67 -9.69
CA ARG A 165 17.02 11.96 -8.97
C ARG A 165 16.63 13.13 -9.85
N MET A 166 15.89 12.84 -10.92
CA MET A 166 15.38 13.81 -11.86
C MET A 166 13.85 13.84 -11.79
N ALA A 167 13.27 14.97 -12.20
CA ALA A 167 11.82 15.11 -12.39
C ALA A 167 11.37 14.40 -13.69
N ASP A 168 11.63 13.10 -13.79
CA ASP A 168 11.34 12.26 -14.94
C ASP A 168 10.36 11.12 -14.64
N GLY A 169 9.77 11.11 -13.45
CA GLY A 169 8.92 10.02 -12.96
C GLY A 169 9.68 8.73 -12.64
N GLY A 170 11.00 8.73 -12.68
CA GLY A 170 11.83 7.54 -12.52
C GLY A 170 12.20 7.20 -11.07
N PHE A 171 11.70 7.95 -10.08
CA PHE A 171 11.84 7.57 -8.67
C PHE A 171 10.67 6.69 -8.24
N ASP A 172 10.96 5.40 -8.06
CA ASP A 172 10.03 4.41 -7.55
C ASP A 172 10.72 3.56 -6.47
N PRO A 173 10.59 3.93 -5.19
CA PRO A 173 11.24 3.23 -4.08
C PRO A 173 10.51 1.94 -3.67
N ARG A 174 9.46 1.53 -4.40
CA ARG A 174 8.74 0.29 -4.09
C ARG A 174 9.57 -0.93 -4.51
N PRO A 175 9.61 -1.98 -3.68
CA PRO A 175 10.22 -3.25 -4.07
C PRO A 175 9.46 -3.88 -5.24
N GLN A 176 10.19 -4.36 -6.24
CA GLN A 176 9.61 -5.01 -7.42
C GLN A 176 9.33 -6.49 -7.19
N SER A 177 8.60 -7.12 -8.12
CA SER A 177 8.35 -8.56 -8.05
C SER A 177 9.65 -9.36 -8.01
N GLY A 178 9.79 -10.25 -7.02
CA GLY A 178 11.01 -11.03 -6.80
C GLY A 178 12.08 -10.31 -5.96
N SER A 179 11.80 -9.08 -5.49
CA SER A 179 12.66 -8.38 -4.53
C SER A 179 12.83 -9.19 -3.24
N PRO A 180 14.05 -9.25 -2.68
CA PRO A 180 14.28 -9.86 -1.37
C PRO A 180 13.51 -9.15 -0.25
N ALA A 181 13.19 -7.87 -0.41
CA ALA A 181 12.39 -7.12 0.55
C ALA A 181 10.97 -7.67 0.74
N LEU A 182 10.49 -8.50 -0.19
CA LEU A 182 9.17 -9.15 -0.14
C LEU A 182 9.24 -10.60 0.36
N SER A 183 10.43 -11.15 0.61
CA SER A 183 10.61 -12.57 0.93
C SER A 183 11.53 -12.86 2.11
N ASN A 184 12.41 -11.92 2.47
CA ASN A 184 13.29 -12.07 3.61
C ASN A 184 12.48 -12.13 4.91
N GLU A 185 13.01 -12.86 5.89
CA GLU A 185 12.45 -12.89 7.22
C GLU A 185 12.48 -11.49 7.85
N LEU A 186 11.44 -11.12 8.58
CA LEU A 186 11.35 -9.83 9.28
C LEU A 186 11.71 -10.00 10.75
N ALA A 187 12.32 -8.97 11.32
CA ALA A 187 12.52 -8.87 12.75
C ALA A 187 11.18 -8.55 13.43
N ASP A 188 11.00 -9.11 14.61
CA ASP A 188 9.81 -8.91 15.42
C ASP A 188 9.61 -7.41 15.76
N LEU A 189 8.37 -6.95 15.65
CA LEU A 189 7.95 -5.66 16.18
C LEU A 189 7.88 -5.72 17.71
N PRO A 190 7.99 -4.57 18.41
CA PRO A 190 7.81 -4.53 19.86
C PRO A 190 6.43 -5.05 20.27
N GLU A 191 6.38 -6.04 21.17
CA GLU A 191 5.14 -6.68 21.59
C GLU A 191 4.18 -5.67 22.23
N GLY A 192 2.94 -5.64 21.74
CA GLY A 192 1.87 -4.80 22.30
C GLY A 192 1.99 -3.30 22.00
N ASP A 193 2.83 -2.92 21.03
CA ASP A 193 3.02 -1.52 20.62
C ASP A 193 2.19 -1.20 19.37
N ASP A 194 1.08 -0.49 19.55
CA ASP A 194 0.14 -0.12 18.48
C ASP A 194 0.66 0.99 17.55
N PHE A 195 1.85 1.51 17.82
CA PHE A 195 2.52 2.47 16.93
C PHE A 195 3.01 1.82 15.62
N PHE A 196 3.39 0.54 15.66
CA PHE A 196 3.98 -0.14 14.50
C PHE A 196 2.94 -0.98 13.78
N ASP A 197 2.76 -0.70 12.49
CA ASP A 197 1.96 -1.52 11.59
C ASP A 197 2.67 -2.84 11.30
N ASP A 198 1.95 -3.95 11.43
CA ASP A 198 2.41 -5.27 11.03
C ASP A 198 2.37 -5.39 9.51
N VAL A 199 3.55 -5.42 8.89
CA VAL A 199 3.73 -5.49 7.44
C VAL A 199 4.60 -6.67 7.05
N SER A 200 4.36 -7.22 5.86
CA SER A 200 5.07 -8.40 5.35
C SER A 200 6.25 -8.05 4.42
N TYR A 201 6.85 -6.88 4.56
CA TYR A 201 7.94 -6.42 3.70
C TYR A 201 8.99 -5.63 4.49
N GLN A 202 10.22 -5.61 3.97
CA GLN A 202 11.28 -4.69 4.39
C GLN A 202 11.18 -3.37 3.60
N GLY A 203 11.65 -2.28 4.20
CA GLY A 203 11.60 -0.94 3.64
C GLY A 203 10.29 -0.21 3.92
N ALA A 204 10.27 1.06 3.52
CA ALA A 204 9.19 2.00 3.80
C ALA A 204 7.95 1.81 2.91
N PHE A 205 8.03 0.98 1.89
CA PHE A 205 7.03 0.89 0.84
C PHE A 205 6.64 -0.56 0.57
N SER A 206 5.34 -0.82 0.47
CA SER A 206 4.85 -2.07 -0.09
C SER A 206 5.12 -2.11 -1.60
N LYS A 207 4.99 -3.28 -2.21
CA LYS A 207 5.07 -3.44 -3.68
C LYS A 207 4.01 -2.59 -4.40
N ASP A 208 2.83 -2.45 -3.80
CA ASP A 208 1.65 -1.92 -4.47
C ASP A 208 1.38 -0.46 -4.15
N THR A 209 1.92 0.06 -3.04
CA THR A 209 1.58 1.40 -2.53
C THR A 209 2.82 2.26 -2.36
N ASN A 210 2.86 3.38 -3.09
CA ASN A 210 3.81 4.45 -2.83
C ASN A 210 3.10 5.57 -2.07
N TRP A 211 3.20 5.55 -0.73
CA TRP A 211 2.52 6.53 0.12
C TRP A 211 3.00 7.95 -0.09
N MET A 212 4.14 8.21 -0.76
CA MET A 212 4.59 9.58 -1.05
C MET A 212 3.73 10.27 -2.12
N GLN A 213 2.89 9.53 -2.84
CA GLN A 213 2.08 10.06 -3.94
C GLN A 213 1.01 11.04 -3.45
N GLY A 214 0.85 12.15 -4.18
CA GLY A 214 -0.25 13.10 -4.02
C GLY A 214 -0.08 14.17 -2.93
N TRP A 215 0.94 14.08 -2.07
CA TRP A 215 1.13 15.07 -0.99
C TRP A 215 2.58 15.46 -0.71
N THR A 216 3.56 14.73 -1.23
CA THR A 216 4.97 15.10 -1.07
C THR A 216 5.44 16.02 -2.19
N TYR A 217 6.48 16.80 -1.89
CA TYR A 217 7.18 17.60 -2.91
C TYR A 217 7.67 16.74 -4.09
N LEU A 218 8.14 15.52 -3.84
CA LEU A 218 8.61 14.62 -4.90
C LEU A 218 7.48 14.22 -5.86
N SER A 219 6.26 14.05 -5.34
CA SER A 219 5.08 13.81 -6.17
C SER A 219 4.69 15.05 -6.98
N GLU A 220 4.62 16.22 -6.34
CA GLU A 220 4.28 17.49 -7.01
C GLU A 220 5.29 17.87 -8.09
N ALA A 221 6.58 17.70 -7.81
CA ALA A 221 7.67 18.09 -8.70
C ALA A 221 7.98 17.06 -9.80
N GLY A 222 7.20 15.98 -9.91
CA GLY A 222 7.31 15.01 -11.01
C GLY A 222 8.48 14.02 -10.91
N TYR A 223 9.02 13.80 -9.70
CA TYR A 223 10.04 12.76 -9.49
C TYR A 223 9.42 11.36 -9.46
N LEU A 224 8.19 11.25 -8.96
CA LEU A 224 7.42 10.01 -8.96
C LEU A 224 6.66 9.89 -10.28
N ALA A 225 6.58 8.69 -10.85
CA ALA A 225 5.67 8.42 -11.95
C ALA A 225 4.26 8.88 -11.55
N PRO A 226 3.45 9.46 -12.46
CA PRO A 226 2.09 9.83 -12.12
C PRO A 226 1.39 8.61 -11.55
N ALA A 227 0.70 8.78 -10.41
CA ALA A 227 -0.11 7.71 -9.85
C ALA A 227 -0.96 7.13 -10.97
N GLN A 228 -0.85 5.81 -11.17
CA GLN A 228 -1.72 5.12 -12.11
C GLN A 228 -3.12 5.49 -11.67
N ALA A 229 -3.86 6.19 -12.53
CA ALA A 229 -5.21 6.61 -12.20
C ALA A 229 -5.99 5.34 -11.93
N SER A 230 -6.12 4.95 -10.67
CA SER A 230 -7.34 4.32 -10.21
C SER A 230 -8.36 5.41 -10.47
N SER A 231 -9.01 5.35 -11.63
CA SER A 231 -10.25 6.07 -11.77
C SER A 231 -11.03 5.70 -10.52
N SER A 232 -11.46 6.70 -9.75
CA SER A 232 -12.62 6.48 -8.90
C SER A 232 -13.79 6.31 -9.88
N GLU A 233 -13.78 5.19 -10.61
CA GLU A 233 -14.85 4.77 -11.47
C GLU A 233 -15.99 4.48 -10.50
N ILE A 234 -17.12 5.13 -10.77
CA ILE A 234 -18.36 4.76 -10.11
C ILE A 234 -18.62 3.33 -10.56
N VAL A 235 -18.22 2.36 -9.75
CA VAL A 235 -18.39 0.93 -10.07
C VAL A 235 -19.84 0.52 -10.06
N ASN A 236 -20.75 1.31 -9.45
CA ASN A 236 -22.17 1.01 -9.33
C ASN A 236 -23.04 2.28 -9.37
N VAL A 237 -24.11 2.24 -10.16
CA VAL A 237 -25.24 3.18 -10.07
C VAL A 237 -26.50 2.41 -9.77
N SER A 238 -27.27 2.87 -8.78
CA SER A 238 -28.46 2.19 -8.28
C SER A 238 -29.64 3.14 -8.13
N ALA A 239 -30.85 2.68 -8.43
CA ALA A 239 -32.10 3.38 -8.17
C ALA A 239 -33.15 2.41 -7.62
N ARG A 240 -33.83 2.78 -6.53
CA ARG A 240 -34.99 2.05 -6.01
C ARG A 240 -36.26 2.85 -6.26
N ALA A 241 -37.30 2.20 -6.77
CA ALA A 241 -38.61 2.80 -6.93
C ALA A 241 -39.70 1.82 -6.51
N ASN A 242 -40.82 2.36 -6.04
CA ASN A 242 -42.07 1.62 -5.89
C ASN A 242 -42.85 1.75 -7.20
N LEU A 243 -43.29 0.62 -7.75
CA LEU A 243 -44.04 0.55 -9.00
C LEU A 243 -45.44 0.00 -8.74
N ASP A 244 -46.47 0.68 -9.24
CA ASP A 244 -47.82 0.13 -9.33
C ASP A 244 -47.93 -0.90 -10.46
N ALA A 245 -48.98 -1.72 -10.44
CA ALA A 245 -49.23 -2.75 -11.46
C ALA A 245 -49.26 -2.14 -12.88
N GLY A 246 -48.38 -2.63 -13.76
CA GLY A 246 -48.26 -2.17 -15.13
C GLY A 246 -47.38 -0.92 -15.32
N GLU A 247 -46.77 -0.38 -14.26
CA GLU A 247 -45.75 0.66 -14.37
C GLU A 247 -44.38 0.09 -14.73
N SER A 248 -43.45 0.97 -15.12
CA SER A 248 -42.07 0.57 -15.42
C SER A 248 -41.06 1.60 -14.93
N LEU A 249 -39.91 1.10 -14.46
CA LEU A 249 -38.74 1.92 -14.14
C LEU A 249 -37.74 1.83 -15.30
N ILE A 250 -37.27 2.98 -15.79
CA ILE A 250 -36.41 3.04 -16.99
C ILE A 250 -35.11 3.82 -16.74
N PRO A 251 -34.10 3.22 -16.07
CA PRO A 251 -32.81 3.86 -15.91
C PRO A 251 -32.02 3.82 -17.23
N GLY A 252 -31.25 4.87 -17.48
CA GLY A 252 -30.33 4.98 -18.59
C GLY A 252 -28.88 5.10 -18.12
N PHE A 253 -27.95 4.56 -18.89
CA PHE A 253 -26.51 4.65 -18.63
C PHE A 253 -25.71 4.72 -19.93
N THR A 254 -24.47 5.21 -19.84
CA THR A 254 -23.55 5.33 -20.98
C THR A 254 -22.32 4.49 -20.74
N VAL A 255 -21.88 3.76 -21.76
CA VAL A 255 -20.64 3.00 -21.75
C VAL A 255 -19.64 3.66 -22.68
N ILE A 256 -18.37 3.75 -22.27
CA ILE A 256 -17.24 4.18 -23.10
C ILE A 256 -16.24 3.03 -23.17
N GLY A 257 -15.92 2.58 -24.38
CA GLY A 257 -15.09 1.39 -24.60
C GLY A 257 -15.90 0.10 -24.51
N ALA A 258 -15.19 -1.03 -24.47
CA ALA A 258 -15.80 -2.33 -24.17
C ALA A 258 -15.76 -2.52 -22.65
N LYS A 259 -16.93 -2.65 -22.02
CA LYS A 259 -17.07 -2.85 -20.57
C LYS A 259 -17.97 -4.03 -20.29
N THR A 260 -17.61 -4.86 -19.31
CA THR A 260 -18.49 -5.91 -18.79
C THR A 260 -19.29 -5.33 -17.63
N VAL A 261 -20.62 -5.43 -17.69
CA VAL A 261 -21.51 -4.89 -16.67
C VAL A 261 -22.45 -5.97 -16.16
N LEU A 262 -22.69 -5.97 -14.86
CA LEU A 262 -23.76 -6.69 -14.20
C LEU A 262 -24.94 -5.75 -14.00
N ILE A 263 -26.08 -6.08 -14.60
CA ILE A 263 -27.34 -5.35 -14.47
C ILE A 263 -28.30 -6.22 -13.67
N ARG A 264 -28.95 -5.66 -12.65
CA ARG A 264 -29.90 -6.39 -11.80
C ARG A 264 -31.20 -5.60 -11.61
N ALA A 265 -32.33 -6.29 -11.65
CA ALA A 265 -33.61 -5.83 -11.12
C ALA A 265 -33.96 -6.72 -9.92
N VAL A 266 -33.76 -6.19 -8.72
CA VAL A 266 -33.85 -6.92 -7.45
C VAL A 266 -35.21 -6.71 -6.80
N GLY A 267 -35.89 -7.82 -6.52
CA GLY A 267 -37.20 -7.91 -5.89
C GLY A 267 -37.13 -8.47 -4.47
N ALA A 268 -37.56 -9.72 -4.29
CA ALA A 268 -37.76 -10.38 -2.99
C ALA A 268 -36.57 -10.23 -2.02
N LYS A 269 -35.32 -10.26 -2.50
CA LYS A 269 -34.12 -10.12 -1.66
C LYS A 269 -34.08 -8.80 -0.86
N LEU A 270 -34.78 -7.75 -1.30
CA LEU A 270 -34.84 -6.47 -0.60
C LEU A 270 -35.54 -6.57 0.77
N ALA A 271 -36.36 -7.59 1.02
CA ALA A 271 -36.93 -7.84 2.34
C ALA A 271 -35.85 -8.02 3.42
N ASP A 272 -34.75 -8.69 3.08
CA ASP A 272 -33.60 -8.88 3.99
C ASP A 272 -32.93 -7.54 4.36
N LEU A 273 -33.11 -6.52 3.52
CA LEU A 273 -32.58 -5.16 3.71
C LEU A 273 -33.60 -4.19 4.33
N GLY A 274 -34.73 -4.71 4.84
CA GLY A 274 -35.75 -3.93 5.53
C GLY A 274 -36.78 -3.24 4.62
N VAL A 275 -36.85 -3.61 3.33
CA VAL A 275 -37.91 -3.14 2.44
C VAL A 275 -39.19 -3.93 2.73
N SER A 276 -40.27 -3.23 3.06
CA SER A 276 -41.51 -3.85 3.54
C SER A 276 -42.38 -4.49 2.46
N ASN A 277 -42.27 -4.04 1.21
CA ASN A 277 -43.10 -4.49 0.10
C ASN A 277 -42.27 -4.62 -1.18
N PRO A 278 -41.27 -5.52 -1.22
CA PRO A 278 -40.50 -5.77 -2.43
C PRO A 278 -41.40 -6.29 -3.56
N MET A 279 -41.03 -6.01 -4.80
CA MET A 279 -41.63 -6.66 -5.96
C MET A 279 -41.26 -8.15 -5.97
N GLU A 280 -42.24 -9.03 -6.15
CA GLU A 280 -42.03 -10.49 -6.07
C GLU A 280 -41.34 -11.07 -7.32
N ASP A 281 -41.71 -10.59 -8.52
CA ASP A 281 -41.28 -11.18 -9.81
C ASP A 281 -40.85 -10.09 -10.81
N PRO A 282 -39.75 -9.34 -10.55
CA PRO A 282 -39.30 -8.27 -11.43
C PRO A 282 -38.65 -8.80 -12.71
N THR A 283 -38.99 -8.20 -13.85
CA THR A 283 -38.38 -8.47 -15.17
C THR A 283 -37.53 -7.31 -15.64
N MET A 284 -36.62 -7.54 -16.58
CA MET A 284 -35.92 -6.46 -17.27
C MET A 284 -35.67 -6.72 -18.76
N THR A 285 -35.69 -5.65 -19.55
CA THR A 285 -35.21 -5.64 -20.94
C THR A 285 -34.16 -4.55 -21.15
N LEU A 286 -33.00 -4.91 -21.68
CA LEU A 286 -31.91 -4.00 -22.02
C LEU A 286 -32.01 -3.57 -23.49
N PHE A 287 -31.98 -2.26 -23.72
CA PHE A 287 -31.96 -1.66 -25.05
C PHE A 287 -30.69 -0.83 -25.28
N GLN A 288 -30.21 -0.81 -26.51
CA GLN A 288 -29.23 0.15 -27.02
C GLN A 288 -29.93 1.22 -27.87
N MET A 289 -29.65 2.49 -27.57
CA MET A 289 -30.23 3.61 -28.30
C MET A 289 -29.55 3.80 -29.65
N ASN A 290 -30.36 3.98 -30.71
CA ASN A 290 -29.89 4.29 -32.05
C ASN A 290 -30.08 5.78 -32.35
N PHE A 291 -29.02 6.46 -32.79
CA PHE A 291 -29.04 7.90 -33.09
C PHE A 291 -29.31 8.21 -34.58
N ASP A 292 -29.56 7.18 -35.39
CA ASP A 292 -29.90 7.31 -36.81
C ASP A 292 -31.41 7.43 -37.07
N GLY A 293 -32.23 7.47 -36.02
CA GLY A 293 -33.69 7.55 -36.07
C GLY A 293 -34.41 6.21 -36.16
N SER A 294 -33.69 5.09 -36.15
CA SER A 294 -34.28 3.75 -35.98
C SER A 294 -34.72 3.52 -34.51
N PRO A 295 -35.69 2.61 -34.25
CA PRO A 295 -36.06 2.26 -32.88
C PRO A 295 -34.88 1.65 -32.11
N PRO A 296 -34.85 1.72 -30.77
CA PRO A 296 -33.79 1.10 -29.96
C PRO A 296 -33.64 -0.40 -30.26
N THR A 297 -32.41 -0.90 -30.22
CA THR A 297 -32.09 -2.32 -30.43
C THR A 297 -32.25 -3.06 -29.10
N GLU A 298 -33.09 -4.09 -29.05
CA GLU A 298 -33.15 -5.00 -27.89
C GLU A 298 -31.87 -5.85 -27.83
N ILE A 299 -31.20 -5.84 -26.67
CA ILE A 299 -29.97 -6.58 -26.43
C ILE A 299 -30.25 -7.86 -25.65
N ALA A 300 -31.08 -7.77 -24.61
CA ALA A 300 -31.43 -8.91 -23.77
C ALA A 300 -32.77 -8.65 -23.06
N THR A 301 -33.55 -9.71 -22.85
CA THR A 301 -34.71 -9.73 -21.96
C THR A 301 -34.48 -10.84 -20.93
N VAL A 302 -34.68 -10.53 -19.65
CA VAL A 302 -34.43 -11.43 -18.53
C VAL A 302 -35.62 -11.36 -17.57
N ASP A 303 -36.13 -12.53 -17.21
CA ASP A 303 -37.16 -12.72 -16.19
C ASP A 303 -36.46 -13.20 -14.92
N ASP A 304 -36.09 -14.49 -14.87
CA ASP A 304 -35.39 -15.07 -13.74
C ASP A 304 -33.88 -15.16 -13.98
N TRP A 305 -33.06 -14.60 -13.09
CA TRP A 305 -31.59 -14.68 -13.20
C TRP A 305 -31.06 -16.12 -13.22
N ILE A 306 -31.81 -17.05 -12.63
CA ILE A 306 -31.49 -18.48 -12.59
C ILE A 306 -31.55 -19.16 -13.97
N GLU A 307 -32.18 -18.54 -14.96
CA GLU A 307 -32.17 -19.01 -16.36
C GLU A 307 -30.87 -18.65 -17.09
N GLY A 308 -30.09 -17.71 -16.53
CA GLY A 308 -28.80 -17.27 -17.06
C GLY A 308 -27.61 -18.10 -16.58
N ASN A 309 -26.41 -17.53 -16.74
CA ASN A 309 -25.18 -18.12 -16.18
C ASN A 309 -25.04 -17.74 -14.70
N VAL A 310 -25.77 -18.47 -13.85
CA VAL A 310 -25.81 -18.31 -12.39
C VAL A 310 -24.41 -18.16 -11.79
N ALA A 311 -23.48 -19.04 -12.15
CA ALA A 311 -22.13 -19.01 -11.60
C ALA A 311 -21.37 -17.72 -11.93
N ALA A 312 -21.48 -17.23 -13.17
CA ALA A 312 -20.83 -15.98 -13.58
C ALA A 312 -21.49 -14.75 -12.94
N ILE A 313 -22.82 -14.74 -12.84
CA ILE A 313 -23.58 -13.65 -12.19
C ILE A 313 -23.23 -13.57 -10.71
N SER A 314 -23.22 -14.70 -9.99
CA SER A 314 -22.84 -14.74 -8.58
C SER A 314 -21.38 -14.32 -8.35
N ALA A 315 -20.46 -14.76 -9.21
CA ALA A 315 -19.05 -14.36 -9.12
C ALA A 315 -18.86 -12.86 -9.35
N ALA A 316 -19.55 -12.30 -10.34
CA ALA A 316 -19.53 -10.86 -10.62
C ALA A 316 -20.11 -10.04 -9.45
N ALA A 317 -21.25 -10.47 -8.89
CA ALA A 317 -21.85 -9.82 -7.73
C ALA A 317 -20.90 -9.84 -6.52
N GLN A 318 -20.27 -10.98 -6.24
CA GLN A 318 -19.28 -11.10 -5.16
C GLN A 318 -18.07 -10.20 -5.41
N HIS A 319 -17.54 -10.18 -6.63
CA HIS A 319 -16.38 -9.36 -6.98
C HIS A 319 -16.67 -7.86 -6.78
N SER A 320 -17.86 -7.41 -7.17
CA SER A 320 -18.28 -6.01 -7.03
C SER A 320 -18.88 -5.65 -5.66
N GLY A 321 -18.82 -6.56 -4.67
CA GLY A 321 -19.31 -6.31 -3.31
C GLY A 321 -20.82 -6.17 -3.18
N LEU A 322 -21.58 -6.66 -4.16
CA LEU A 322 -23.04 -6.64 -4.15
C LEU A 322 -23.57 -7.78 -3.27
N PHE A 323 -24.70 -7.54 -2.59
CA PHE A 323 -25.38 -8.62 -1.87
C PHE A 323 -25.86 -9.70 -2.86
N PRO A 324 -25.71 -10.99 -2.52
CA PRO A 324 -26.10 -12.09 -3.40
C PRO A 324 -27.63 -12.25 -3.43
N PHE A 325 -28.15 -12.97 -4.43
CA PHE A 325 -29.56 -13.38 -4.46
C PHE A 325 -29.84 -14.60 -3.57
N THR A 326 -28.85 -15.47 -3.39
CA THR A 326 -28.97 -16.66 -2.54
C THR A 326 -28.84 -16.31 -1.04
N PRO A 327 -29.28 -17.20 -0.14
CA PRO A 327 -29.12 -17.00 1.29
C PRO A 327 -27.64 -16.91 1.69
N VAL A 328 -27.30 -16.00 2.60
CA VAL A 328 -25.97 -15.89 3.20
C VAL A 328 -26.05 -15.65 4.70
N GLU A 329 -25.21 -16.35 5.46
CA GLU A 329 -25.15 -16.26 6.92
C GLU A 329 -24.41 -15.01 7.41
N ASP A 330 -23.53 -14.44 6.57
CA ASP A 330 -22.82 -13.21 6.87
C ASP A 330 -22.57 -12.41 5.58
N PHE A 331 -23.27 -11.28 5.47
CA PHE A 331 -22.98 -10.20 4.55
C PHE A 331 -22.86 -8.90 5.35
N GLN A 332 -21.63 -8.42 5.53
CA GLN A 332 -21.32 -7.21 6.31
C GLN A 332 -21.90 -7.25 7.74
N GLY A 333 -21.84 -8.41 8.40
CA GLY A 333 -22.36 -8.60 9.75
C GLY A 333 -23.88 -8.83 9.82
N SER A 334 -24.54 -9.07 8.68
CA SER A 334 -25.98 -9.33 8.59
C SER A 334 -26.28 -10.68 7.94
N VAL A 335 -27.29 -11.37 8.45
CA VAL A 335 -27.84 -12.58 7.82
C VAL A 335 -28.84 -12.14 6.75
N LEU A 336 -28.69 -12.64 5.51
CA LEU A 336 -29.64 -12.41 4.43
C LEU A 336 -30.30 -13.76 4.06
N PRO A 337 -31.40 -14.16 4.72
CA PRO A 337 -31.95 -15.51 4.62
C PRO A 337 -32.80 -15.78 3.37
N THR A 338 -33.23 -14.76 2.62
CA THR A 338 -34.14 -14.94 1.48
C THR A 338 -33.42 -15.62 0.32
N ASP A 339 -34.01 -16.66 -0.26
CA ASP A 339 -33.55 -17.29 -1.51
C ASP A 339 -34.32 -16.68 -2.67
N ASP A 340 -33.70 -15.73 -3.36
CA ASP A 340 -34.33 -15.00 -4.45
C ASP A 340 -34.06 -15.70 -5.78
N VAL A 341 -35.07 -16.38 -6.30
CA VAL A 341 -35.03 -17.06 -7.61
C VAL A 341 -35.78 -16.30 -8.70
N LYS A 342 -36.32 -15.12 -8.36
CA LYS A 342 -37.27 -14.36 -9.19
C LYS A 342 -36.79 -13.00 -9.64
N SER A 343 -35.71 -12.49 -9.04
CA SER A 343 -35.04 -11.31 -9.55
C SER A 343 -34.44 -11.52 -10.93
N ALA A 344 -34.39 -10.47 -11.75
CA ALA A 344 -33.71 -10.50 -13.04
C ALA A 344 -32.26 -10.03 -12.91
N ALA A 345 -31.32 -10.72 -13.58
CA ALA A 345 -29.95 -10.24 -13.71
C ALA A 345 -29.24 -10.72 -14.98
N ALA A 346 -28.37 -9.87 -15.52
CA ALA A 346 -27.59 -10.16 -16.71
C ALA A 346 -26.16 -9.65 -16.56
N LEU A 347 -25.19 -10.52 -16.85
CA LEU A 347 -23.79 -10.14 -17.03
C LEU A 347 -23.52 -10.02 -18.53
N VAL A 348 -23.26 -8.80 -19.01
CA VAL A 348 -23.15 -8.50 -20.43
C VAL A 348 -21.94 -7.64 -20.73
N THR A 349 -21.24 -7.93 -21.83
CA THR A 349 -20.19 -7.05 -22.36
C THR A 349 -20.80 -6.11 -23.38
N LEU A 350 -20.72 -4.81 -23.11
CA LEU A 350 -21.28 -3.74 -23.92
C LEU A 350 -20.17 -2.91 -24.56
N GLY A 351 -20.40 -2.45 -25.79
CA GLY A 351 -19.53 -1.48 -26.44
C GLY A 351 -19.93 -0.04 -26.11
N THR A 352 -19.17 0.93 -26.63
CA THR A 352 -19.51 2.36 -26.49
C THR A 352 -20.93 2.64 -26.97
N GLY A 353 -21.75 3.25 -26.12
CA GLY A 353 -23.14 3.53 -26.45
C GLY A 353 -23.96 4.07 -25.27
N VAL A 354 -25.20 4.43 -25.56
CA VAL A 354 -26.22 4.80 -24.57
C VAL A 354 -27.23 3.66 -24.48
N TYR A 355 -27.48 3.19 -23.26
CA TYR A 355 -28.31 2.03 -22.97
C TYR A 355 -29.42 2.41 -22.01
N THR A 356 -30.55 1.71 -22.10
CA THR A 356 -31.65 1.82 -21.14
C THR A 356 -32.10 0.43 -20.71
N VAL A 357 -32.36 0.26 -19.42
CA VAL A 357 -33.02 -0.93 -18.88
C VAL A 357 -34.48 -0.57 -18.70
N VAL A 358 -35.41 -1.43 -19.11
CA VAL A 358 -36.83 -1.29 -18.83
C VAL A 358 -37.20 -2.38 -17.84
N VAL A 359 -37.57 -1.99 -16.62
CA VAL A 359 -37.93 -2.91 -15.54
C VAL A 359 -39.43 -2.90 -15.31
N GLY A 360 -40.01 -4.09 -15.22
CA GLY A 360 -41.44 -4.32 -14.96
C GLY A 360 -41.62 -5.54 -14.05
N SER A 361 -42.79 -6.17 -14.09
CA SER A 361 -43.04 -7.43 -13.36
C SER A 361 -43.70 -8.48 -14.26
N ALA A 362 -43.27 -9.74 -14.13
CA ALA A 362 -43.80 -10.86 -14.90
C ALA A 362 -45.22 -11.26 -14.47
N ASP A 363 -45.50 -11.15 -13.17
CA ASP A 363 -46.78 -11.52 -12.56
C ASP A 363 -47.83 -10.40 -12.62
N GLY A 364 -47.47 -9.21 -13.12
CA GLY A 364 -48.30 -8.01 -13.13
C GLY A 364 -48.50 -7.39 -11.74
N GLY A 365 -47.68 -7.78 -10.76
CA GLY A 365 -47.65 -7.26 -9.40
C GLY A 365 -47.11 -5.84 -9.28
N SER A 366 -47.10 -5.36 -8.04
CA SER A 366 -46.64 -4.03 -7.63
C SER A 366 -45.67 -4.16 -6.46
N GLY A 367 -44.70 -3.26 -6.34
CA GLY A 367 -43.76 -3.28 -5.22
C GLY A 367 -42.51 -2.45 -5.44
N ASP A 368 -41.65 -2.44 -4.42
CA ASP A 368 -40.33 -1.84 -4.48
C ASP A 368 -39.37 -2.73 -5.27
N VAL A 369 -38.75 -2.18 -6.31
CA VAL A 369 -37.68 -2.82 -7.08
C VAL A 369 -36.43 -1.95 -7.04
N LEU A 370 -35.27 -2.58 -6.87
CA LEU A 370 -33.97 -1.93 -6.99
C LEU A 370 -33.36 -2.30 -8.33
N VAL A 371 -32.98 -1.31 -9.12
CA VAL A 371 -32.23 -1.51 -10.35
C VAL A 371 -30.82 -1.01 -10.15
N ASP A 372 -29.84 -1.88 -10.41
CA ASP A 372 -28.44 -1.52 -10.39
C ASP A 372 -27.71 -1.90 -11.68
N VAL A 373 -26.72 -1.07 -12.02
CA VAL A 373 -25.78 -1.31 -13.10
C VAL A 373 -24.39 -1.17 -12.51
N THR A 374 -23.63 -2.25 -12.60
CA THR A 374 -22.34 -2.39 -11.96
C THR A 374 -21.29 -2.76 -13.00
N GLU A 375 -20.18 -2.03 -13.06
CA GLU A 375 -19.04 -2.46 -13.85
C GLU A 375 -18.29 -3.61 -13.14
N VAL A 376 -17.89 -4.62 -13.91
CA VAL A 376 -17.17 -5.80 -13.43
C VAL A 376 -15.83 -5.87 -14.16
N GLU A 377 -14.73 -5.67 -13.44
CA GLU A 377 -13.35 -5.73 -13.96
C GLU A 377 -12.75 -7.14 -13.91
#